data_AF-A0A8H3X2L5-F1
#
_entry.id   AF-A0A8H3X2L5-F1
#
_cell.length_a   1.000
_cell.length_b   1.000
_cell.length_c   1.000
_cell.angle_alpha   90.00
_cell.angle_beta   90.00
_cell.angle_gamma   90.00
#
_symmetry.space_group_name_H-M   'P 1'
#
loop_
_entity.id
_entity.type
_entity.pdbx_description
1 polymer ?
#
loop_
_entity_poly.entity_id
_entity_poly.type
_entity_poly.pdbx_seq_one_letter_code
_entity_poly.pdbx_strand_id
1 'polypeptide(L)'
;MRLDEDSPIFKFWKDFQNIEIDKKIISLTGGVYLLGGIEEESNIFVRQCYSDLSKIIFDSDKSDNFYITGTPGIGKSFFIYNLLIQLIKKGISVAYDRVNQVPILFHQGNVFKKTLVQFKNELKDSNVWYLVDGKHPMRYEAKTILVTSPQKENYQNFQKQANTKKYYMPVWTWDEPRHCLKKMEAAIGTCDLDMIVRIIGDVVDHRLEVNNKVVHIYANVPDEEPNNADMDVYKEHDNDNTMDICKDN
;
A
#
# COMPACT_ATOMS: atom_id res chain seq x y z
N MET A 1 -0.10 12.15 20.07
CA MET A 1 1.18 12.46 20.76
C MET A 1 2.33 12.34 19.76
N ARG A 2 3.49 12.96 19.99
CA ARG A 2 4.74 12.53 19.33
C ARG A 2 5.03 11.11 19.84
N LEU A 3 5.38 10.19 18.96
CA LEU A 3 5.72 8.84 19.35
C LEU A 3 7.19 8.77 19.78
N ASP A 4 7.45 7.99 20.81
CA ASP A 4 8.81 7.69 21.27
C ASP A 4 9.56 6.84 20.26
N GLU A 5 10.90 6.92 20.31
CA GLU A 5 11.75 6.21 19.36
C GLU A 5 11.63 4.68 19.48
N ASP A 6 11.26 4.20 20.66
CA ASP A 6 11.04 2.79 20.93
C ASP A 6 9.68 2.27 20.45
N SER A 7 8.77 3.15 20.04
CA SER A 7 7.45 2.74 19.58
C SER A 7 7.56 1.91 18.29
N PRO A 8 6.72 0.87 18.10
CA PRO A 8 6.75 0.04 16.90
C PRO A 8 6.63 0.81 15.59
N ILE A 9 5.77 1.84 15.55
CA ILE A 9 5.57 2.71 14.38
C ILE A 9 6.84 3.53 14.09
N PHE A 10 7.52 4.02 15.12
CA PHE A 10 8.75 4.79 14.93
C PHE A 10 9.90 3.89 14.46
N LYS A 11 10.01 2.66 15.00
CA LYS A 11 10.95 1.66 14.50
C LYS A 11 10.70 1.33 13.03
N PHE A 12 9.45 1.12 12.66
CA PHE A 12 9.02 0.98 11.27
C PHE A 12 9.48 2.16 10.39
N TRP A 13 9.26 3.39 10.84
CA TRP A 13 9.70 4.59 10.12
C TRP A 13 11.22 4.69 9.99
N LYS A 14 11.98 4.37 11.06
CA LYS A 14 13.45 4.37 11.03
C LYS A 14 13.99 3.32 10.05
N ASP A 15 13.41 2.12 10.07
CA ASP A 15 13.84 1.01 9.22
C ASP A 15 13.74 1.37 7.73
N PHE A 16 12.63 2.01 7.34
CA PHE A 16 12.37 2.49 5.99
C PHE A 16 13.40 3.44 5.40
N GLN A 17 14.13 4.20 6.21
CA GLN A 17 15.16 5.11 5.70
C GLN A 17 16.33 4.35 5.06
N ASN A 18 16.57 3.12 5.54
CA ASN A 18 17.71 2.30 5.13
C ASN A 18 17.35 1.24 4.08
N ILE A 19 16.07 1.10 3.74
CA ILE A 19 15.61 0.11 2.76
C ILE A 19 16.03 0.51 1.34
N GLU A 20 16.62 -0.41 0.60
CA GLU A 20 16.82 -0.28 -0.85
C GLU A 20 15.46 -0.39 -1.57
N ILE A 21 15.02 0.74 -2.14
CA ILE A 21 13.91 0.80 -3.10
C ILE A 21 14.51 0.30 -4.43
N ASP A 22 13.74 -0.42 -5.25
CA ASP A 22 14.16 -1.14 -6.50
C ASP A 22 14.35 -2.65 -6.33
N LYS A 23 14.06 -3.18 -5.14
CA LYS A 23 13.88 -4.62 -4.95
C LYS A 23 12.45 -5.04 -5.27
N LYS A 24 12.31 -6.18 -5.93
CA LYS A 24 11.01 -6.85 -6.15
C LYS A 24 10.33 -7.27 -4.84
N ILE A 25 11.11 -7.42 -3.77
CA ILE A 25 10.61 -7.63 -2.40
C ILE A 25 11.33 -6.65 -1.48
N ILE A 26 10.56 -5.82 -0.79
CA ILE A 26 11.04 -4.99 0.31
C ILE A 26 10.81 -5.77 1.60
N SER A 27 11.87 -5.99 2.37
CA SER A 27 11.83 -6.68 3.65
C SER A 27 12.21 -5.72 4.77
N LEU A 28 11.38 -5.66 5.80
CA LEU A 28 11.67 -4.96 7.04
C LEU A 28 12.68 -5.78 7.87
N THR A 29 13.44 -5.09 8.72
CA THR A 29 14.32 -5.72 9.71
C THR A 29 13.52 -6.62 10.65
N GLY A 30 14.12 -7.74 11.08
CA GLY A 30 13.47 -8.72 11.95
C GLY A 30 12.83 -8.08 13.20
N GLY A 31 11.54 -8.39 13.42
CA GLY A 31 10.75 -7.83 14.53
C GLY A 31 10.12 -6.47 14.24
N VAL A 32 10.30 -5.91 13.04
CA VAL A 32 9.61 -4.71 12.54
C VAL A 32 8.53 -5.13 11.56
N TYR A 33 7.35 -4.52 11.71
CA TYR A 33 6.16 -4.83 10.92
C TYR A 33 5.56 -3.55 10.35
N LEU A 34 4.78 -3.66 9.28
CA LEU A 34 4.11 -2.53 8.65
C LEU A 34 3.30 -1.74 9.69
N LEU A 35 3.53 -0.43 9.78
CA LEU A 35 2.91 0.46 10.78
C LEU A 35 3.06 -0.02 12.24
N GLY A 36 4.04 -0.87 12.53
CA GLY A 36 4.29 -1.40 13.87
C GLY A 36 3.25 -2.40 14.39
N GLY A 37 2.35 -2.92 13.55
CA GLY A 37 1.38 -3.95 13.95
C GLY A 37 2.00 -5.34 13.83
N ILE A 38 2.08 -6.10 14.93
CA ILE A 38 2.68 -7.45 14.91
C ILE A 38 1.92 -8.47 14.05
N GLU A 39 0.66 -8.17 13.72
CA GLU A 39 -0.19 -8.96 12.81
C GLU A 39 -0.04 -8.50 11.35
N GLU A 40 0.59 -7.35 11.12
CA GLU A 40 0.83 -6.82 9.78
C GLU A 40 2.09 -7.46 9.19
N GLU A 41 2.24 -7.38 7.87
CA GLU A 41 3.33 -8.04 7.18
C GLU A 41 4.67 -7.33 7.41
N SER A 42 5.77 -8.08 7.29
CA SER A 42 7.13 -7.55 7.29
C SER A 42 7.77 -7.51 5.90
N ASN A 43 7.04 -7.95 4.88
CA ASN A 43 7.50 -8.00 3.50
C ASN A 43 6.47 -7.39 2.56
N ILE A 44 6.92 -6.63 1.58
CA ILE A 44 6.10 -6.07 0.51
C ILE A 44 6.62 -6.59 -0.81
N PHE A 45 5.79 -7.28 -1.57
CA PHE A 45 6.07 -7.58 -2.97
C PHE A 45 5.77 -6.34 -3.83
N VAL A 46 6.78 -5.80 -4.50
CA VAL A 46 6.65 -4.60 -5.33
C VAL A 46 6.22 -5.02 -6.73
N ARG A 47 4.94 -4.79 -7.03
CA ARG A 47 4.33 -5.04 -8.34
C ARG A 47 4.80 -4.00 -9.36
N GLN A 48 4.88 -4.37 -10.64
CA GLN A 48 5.29 -3.43 -11.69
C GLN A 48 4.35 -2.20 -11.76
N CYS A 49 3.04 -2.43 -11.63
CA CYS A 49 2.05 -1.36 -11.61
C CYS A 49 2.25 -0.35 -10.46
N TYR A 50 2.95 -0.72 -9.37
CA TYR A 50 3.28 0.22 -8.31
C TYR A 50 4.29 1.25 -8.79
N SER A 51 5.29 0.82 -9.55
CA SER A 51 6.30 1.70 -10.15
C SER A 51 5.65 2.62 -11.19
N ASP A 52 4.79 2.07 -12.04
CA ASP A 52 4.10 2.83 -13.09
C ASP A 52 3.18 3.90 -12.48
N LEU A 53 2.36 3.53 -11.49
CA LEU A 53 1.50 4.47 -10.76
C LEU A 53 2.32 5.51 -9.98
N SER A 54 3.38 5.09 -9.29
CA SER A 54 4.25 6.02 -8.54
C SER A 54 4.84 7.07 -9.47
N LYS A 55 5.34 6.66 -10.64
CA LYS A 55 5.90 7.56 -11.66
C LYS A 55 4.88 8.58 -12.13
N ILE A 56 3.67 8.14 -12.49
CA ILE A 56 2.57 9.03 -12.89
C ILE A 56 2.27 10.05 -11.79
N ILE A 57 2.23 9.62 -10.53
CA ILE A 57 1.93 10.48 -9.39
C ILE A 57 3.06 11.48 -9.12
N PHE A 58 4.32 11.07 -9.20
CA PHE A 58 5.47 11.95 -8.98
C PHE A 58 5.68 12.95 -10.11
N ASP A 59 5.37 12.59 -11.35
CA ASP A 59 5.52 13.46 -12.53
C ASP A 59 4.34 14.45 -12.70
N SER A 60 3.30 14.32 -11.87
CA SER A 60 2.09 15.15 -11.94
C SER A 60 2.20 16.47 -11.16
N ASP A 61 1.28 17.40 -11.41
CA ASP A 61 1.26 18.70 -10.75
C ASP A 61 1.04 18.55 -9.23
N LYS A 62 1.55 19.49 -8.42
CA LYS A 62 1.35 19.47 -6.96
C LYS A 62 -0.12 19.55 -6.57
N SER A 63 -0.95 20.20 -7.38
CA SER A 63 -2.40 20.34 -7.18
C SER A 63 -3.21 19.13 -7.65
N ASP A 64 -2.58 18.18 -8.36
CA ASP A 64 -3.25 16.95 -8.79
C ASP A 64 -3.49 16.01 -7.61
N ASN A 65 -4.73 15.54 -7.48
CA ASN A 65 -5.13 14.51 -6.55
C ASN A 65 -5.34 13.18 -7.28
N PHE A 66 -5.23 12.07 -6.58
CA PHE A 66 -5.34 10.74 -7.19
C PHE A 66 -6.33 9.87 -6.44
N TYR A 67 -7.17 9.19 -7.20
CA TYR A 67 -8.05 8.14 -6.72
C TYR A 67 -7.70 6.83 -7.44
N ILE A 68 -7.18 5.86 -6.68
CA ILE A 68 -6.77 4.56 -7.19
C ILE A 68 -7.72 3.49 -6.65
N THR A 69 -8.33 2.73 -7.55
CA THR A 69 -9.33 1.72 -7.20
C THR A 69 -9.04 0.38 -7.86
N GLY A 70 -9.81 -0.64 -7.46
CA GLY A 70 -9.72 -1.98 -8.01
C GLY A 70 -10.27 -3.02 -7.05
N THR A 71 -10.32 -4.28 -7.50
CA THR A 71 -10.92 -5.38 -6.73
C THR A 71 -10.24 -5.59 -5.37
N PRO A 72 -10.96 -6.02 -4.32
CA PRO A 72 -10.35 -6.37 -3.04
C PRO A 72 -9.21 -7.39 -3.21
N GLY A 73 -8.14 -7.28 -2.43
CA GLY A 73 -7.02 -8.24 -2.44
C GLY A 73 -5.93 -8.04 -3.52
N ILE A 74 -6.07 -7.08 -4.44
CA ILE A 74 -5.05 -6.84 -5.50
C ILE A 74 -3.78 -6.11 -5.03
N GLY A 75 -3.64 -5.85 -3.72
CA GLY A 75 -2.47 -5.17 -3.16
C GLY A 75 -2.54 -3.63 -3.14
N LYS A 76 -3.74 -3.06 -3.07
CA LYS A 76 -3.96 -1.62 -2.93
C LYS A 76 -3.28 -0.99 -1.71
N SER A 77 -3.41 -1.59 -0.52
CA SER A 77 -2.72 -1.11 0.67
C SER A 77 -1.20 -1.30 0.57
N PHE A 78 -0.71 -2.38 -0.05
CA PHE A 78 0.74 -2.54 -0.29
C PHE A 78 1.32 -1.47 -1.22
N PHE A 79 0.56 -1.03 -2.22
CA PHE A 79 0.95 0.13 -3.03
C PHE A 79 1.11 1.40 -2.18
N ILE A 80 0.16 1.69 -1.30
CA ILE A 80 0.23 2.91 -0.47
C ILE A 80 1.42 2.86 0.50
N TYR A 81 1.79 1.69 1.00
CA TYR A 81 3.01 1.49 1.79
C TYR A 81 4.27 1.70 0.96
N ASN A 82 4.33 1.13 -0.24
CA ASN A 82 5.44 1.36 -1.16
C ASN A 82 5.60 2.85 -1.50
N LEU A 83 4.49 3.57 -1.71
CA LEU A 83 4.51 5.02 -1.94
C LEU A 83 4.95 5.80 -0.71
N LEU A 84 4.47 5.43 0.48
CA LEU A 84 4.88 6.01 1.77
C LEU A 84 6.40 5.91 1.97
N ILE A 85 7.01 4.75 1.68
CA ILE A 85 8.46 4.54 1.75
C ILE A 85 9.20 5.53 0.82
N GLN A 86 8.76 5.61 -0.43
CA GLN A 86 9.37 6.51 -1.42
C GLN A 86 9.29 7.99 -0.99
N LEU A 87 8.16 8.42 -0.44
CA LEU A 87 7.95 9.79 0.04
C LEU A 87 8.84 10.12 1.24
N ILE A 88 8.88 9.24 2.25
CA ILE A 88 9.74 9.41 3.43
C ILE A 88 11.21 9.50 3.02
N LYS A 89 11.66 8.66 2.09
CA LYS A 89 13.05 8.69 1.60
C LYS A 89 13.40 9.96 0.81
N LYS A 90 12.40 10.60 0.20
CA LYS A 90 12.54 11.93 -0.42
C LYS A 90 12.45 13.07 0.60
N GLY A 91 12.28 12.79 1.89
CA GLY A 91 12.12 13.79 2.95
C GLY A 91 10.76 14.49 2.93
N ILE A 92 9.78 13.96 2.18
CA ILE A 92 8.44 14.53 2.09
C ILE A 92 7.65 14.15 3.34
N SER A 93 6.93 15.13 3.88
CA SER A 93 6.06 14.90 5.04
C SER A 93 4.76 14.25 4.60
N VAL A 94 4.32 13.23 5.33
CA VAL A 94 3.18 12.39 4.93
C VAL A 94 2.23 12.20 6.09
N ALA A 95 0.95 12.54 5.89
CA ALA A 95 -0.14 12.13 6.74
C ALA A 95 -0.78 10.86 6.17
N TYR A 96 -0.76 9.77 6.93
CA TYR A 96 -1.37 8.50 6.57
C TYR A 96 -2.63 8.27 7.40
N ASP A 97 -3.76 8.08 6.72
CA ASP A 97 -5.09 7.93 7.33
C ASP A 97 -5.81 6.71 6.77
N ARG A 98 -5.86 5.66 7.59
CA ARG A 98 -6.47 4.37 7.25
C ARG A 98 -7.82 4.23 7.93
N VAL A 99 -8.75 3.53 7.27
CA VAL A 99 -10.03 3.13 7.86
C VAL A 99 -9.83 2.48 9.24
N ASN A 100 -10.68 2.85 10.19
CA ASN A 100 -10.68 2.36 11.58
C ASN A 100 -9.36 2.54 12.36
N GLN A 101 -8.46 3.43 11.91
CA GLN A 101 -7.19 3.71 12.58
C GLN A 101 -7.05 5.20 12.88
N VAL A 102 -6.26 5.51 13.91
CA VAL A 102 -5.87 6.90 14.20
C VAL A 102 -4.81 7.33 13.19
N PRO A 103 -4.97 8.48 12.51
CA PRO A 103 -3.98 8.99 11.56
C PRO A 103 -2.57 9.11 12.14
N ILE A 104 -1.59 8.88 11.27
CA ILE A 104 -0.16 8.98 11.58
C ILE A 104 0.45 10.05 10.69
N LEU A 105 1.20 10.99 11.27
CA LEU A 105 1.96 11.99 10.55
C LEU A 105 3.46 11.69 10.67
N PHE A 106 4.12 11.51 9.54
CA PHE A 106 5.57 11.46 9.39
C PHE A 106 6.03 12.85 8.94
N HIS A 107 6.73 13.58 9.81
CA HIS A 107 7.09 14.98 9.55
C HIS A 107 8.46 15.30 10.12
N GLN A 108 9.39 15.72 9.26
CA GLN A 108 10.72 16.22 9.63
C GLN A 108 11.44 15.33 10.66
N GLY A 109 11.55 14.03 10.40
CA GLY A 109 12.26 13.13 11.32
C GLY A 109 11.42 12.62 12.49
N ASN A 110 10.15 13.01 12.59
CA ASN A 110 9.28 12.70 13.72
C ASN A 110 8.03 11.94 13.27
N VAL A 111 7.49 11.15 14.19
CA VAL A 111 6.23 10.44 14.00
C VAL A 111 5.22 10.89 15.04
N PHE A 112 4.01 11.22 14.60
CA PHE A 112 2.91 11.62 15.46
C PHE A 112 1.69 10.75 15.19
N LYS A 113 0.98 10.34 16.24
CA LYS A 113 -0.33 9.66 16.12
C LYS A 113 -1.39 10.48 16.80
N LYS A 114 -2.31 11.08 16.03
CA LYS A 114 -3.30 12.07 16.47
C LYS A 114 -4.53 12.05 15.54
N THR A 115 -5.60 12.74 15.92
CA THR A 115 -6.76 12.88 15.03
C THR A 115 -6.41 13.77 13.83
N LEU A 116 -7.13 13.61 12.72
CA LEU A 116 -6.90 14.38 11.50
C LEU A 116 -7.08 15.89 11.71
N VAL A 117 -8.02 16.29 12.59
CA VAL A 117 -8.24 17.69 12.97
C VAL A 117 -6.98 18.30 13.60
N GLN A 118 -6.22 17.51 14.34
CA GLN A 118 -4.98 17.96 14.97
C GLN A 118 -3.81 18.08 13.97
N PHE A 119 -3.93 17.51 12.77
CA PHE A 119 -2.98 17.67 11.66
C PHE A 119 -3.41 18.75 10.65
N LYS A 120 -4.45 19.53 10.96
CA LYS A 120 -5.03 20.52 10.03
C LYS A 120 -4.02 21.56 9.55
N ASN A 121 -3.05 21.95 10.38
CA ASN A 121 -2.08 22.96 9.98
C ASN A 121 -1.06 22.39 9.00
N GLU A 122 -0.62 21.16 9.23
CA GLU A 122 0.29 20.43 8.35
C GLU A 122 -0.40 20.09 7.03
N LEU A 123 -1.66 19.70 7.05
CA LEU A 123 -2.44 19.40 5.85
C LEU A 123 -2.83 20.63 5.01
N LYS A 124 -2.57 21.85 5.50
CA LYS A 124 -2.65 23.08 4.69
C LYS A 124 -1.39 23.34 3.87
N ASP A 125 -0.30 22.62 4.12
CA ASP A 125 0.91 22.76 3.32
C ASP A 125 0.80 21.87 2.08
N SER A 126 0.86 22.48 0.89
CA SER A 126 0.86 21.78 -0.40
C SER A 126 2.09 20.88 -0.63
N ASN A 127 3.14 20.99 0.20
CA ASN A 127 4.29 20.08 0.19
C ASN A 127 4.08 18.84 1.06
N VAL A 128 3.01 18.79 1.85
CA VAL A 128 2.60 17.59 2.60
C VAL A 128 1.74 16.71 1.71
N TRP A 129 1.93 15.40 1.80
CA TRP A 129 1.13 14.42 1.10
C TRP A 129 0.16 13.75 2.07
N TYR A 130 -1.09 13.61 1.64
CA TYR A 130 -2.16 12.98 2.41
C TYR A 130 -2.54 11.65 1.76
N LEU A 131 -2.11 10.55 2.38
CA LEU A 131 -2.37 9.19 1.92
C LEU A 131 -3.58 8.62 2.67
N VAL A 132 -4.61 8.19 1.94
CA VAL A 132 -5.86 7.70 2.50
C VAL A 132 -6.13 6.27 2.04
N ASP A 133 -6.32 5.35 3.00
CA ASP A 133 -6.53 3.92 2.73
C ASP A 133 -7.91 3.46 3.22
N GLY A 134 -8.79 3.14 2.27
CA GLY A 134 -10.07 2.46 2.52
C GLY A 134 -11.17 3.31 3.16
N LYS A 135 -11.04 4.64 3.16
CA LYS A 135 -12.05 5.56 3.73
C LYS A 135 -12.19 6.83 2.89
N HIS A 136 -13.29 7.56 3.11
CA HIS A 136 -13.51 8.85 2.46
C HIS A 136 -12.47 9.89 2.91
N PRO A 137 -11.76 10.58 1.98
CA PRO A 137 -10.78 11.60 2.31
C PRO A 137 -11.45 12.92 2.69
N MET A 138 -10.87 13.63 3.64
CA MET A 138 -11.22 15.03 3.91
C MET A 138 -10.50 15.96 2.93
N ARG A 139 -11.09 17.12 2.62
CA ARG A 139 -10.49 18.08 1.69
C ARG A 139 -9.44 18.93 2.38
N TYR A 140 -8.24 18.94 1.81
CA TYR A 140 -7.07 19.70 2.27
C TYR A 140 -6.28 20.24 1.08
N GLU A 141 -5.29 21.12 1.33
CA GLU A 141 -4.37 21.64 0.30
C GLU A 141 -3.22 20.66 0.03
N ALA A 142 -2.94 19.78 0.98
CA ALA A 142 -2.03 18.65 0.81
C ALA A 142 -2.45 17.77 -0.37
N LYS A 143 -1.45 17.34 -1.15
CA LYS A 143 -1.65 16.42 -2.28
C LYS A 143 -2.23 15.11 -1.79
N THR A 144 -3.44 14.78 -2.22
CA THR A 144 -4.21 13.65 -1.67
C THR A 144 -4.18 12.45 -2.62
N ILE A 145 -3.74 11.30 -2.09
CA ILE A 145 -3.76 10.00 -2.78
C ILE A 145 -4.72 9.09 -2.02
N LEU A 146 -5.90 8.87 -2.60
CA LEU A 146 -6.89 7.93 -2.09
C LEU A 146 -6.70 6.58 -2.75
N VAL A 147 -6.59 5.53 -1.94
CA VAL A 147 -6.68 4.15 -2.38
C VAL A 147 -7.90 3.50 -1.71
N THR A 148 -8.84 2.99 -2.48
CA THR A 148 -10.03 2.30 -1.94
C THR A 148 -10.53 1.23 -2.89
N SER A 149 -11.27 0.24 -2.36
CA SER A 149 -12.11 -0.63 -3.19
C SER A 149 -13.23 0.21 -3.84
N PRO A 150 -13.89 -0.26 -4.91
CA PRO A 150 -14.94 0.47 -5.64
C PRO A 150 -16.26 0.53 -4.85
N GLN A 151 -16.20 1.03 -3.63
CA GLN A 151 -17.35 1.35 -2.81
C GLN A 151 -17.64 2.84 -2.97
N LYS A 152 -18.79 3.13 -3.58
CA LYS A 152 -19.21 4.46 -4.01
C LYS A 152 -19.09 5.50 -2.88
N GLU A 153 -19.37 5.10 -1.65
CA GLU A 153 -19.34 5.96 -0.45
C GLU A 153 -17.94 6.55 -0.17
N ASN A 154 -16.86 5.87 -0.57
CA ASN A 154 -15.50 6.28 -0.23
C ASN A 154 -14.92 7.34 -1.18
N TYR A 155 -15.50 7.56 -2.36
CA TYR A 155 -14.86 8.42 -3.39
C TYR A 155 -15.80 9.39 -4.12
N GLN A 156 -17.12 9.28 -3.98
CA GLN A 156 -18.10 10.05 -4.78
C GLN A 156 -17.90 11.56 -4.80
N ASN A 157 -17.55 12.14 -3.65
CA ASN A 157 -17.32 13.58 -3.55
C ASN A 157 -15.87 13.95 -3.88
N PHE A 158 -14.94 13.01 -3.72
CA PHE A 158 -13.52 13.22 -4.00
C PHE A 158 -13.23 13.25 -5.51
N GLN A 159 -13.85 12.35 -6.28
CA GLN A 159 -13.72 12.34 -7.75
C GLN A 159 -14.27 13.61 -8.41
N LYS A 160 -15.20 14.32 -7.76
CA LYS A 160 -15.78 15.58 -8.24
C LYS A 160 -14.88 16.78 -7.98
N GLN A 161 -13.80 16.62 -7.21
CA GLN A 161 -12.85 17.70 -6.96
C GLN A 161 -12.04 17.98 -8.21
N ALA A 162 -11.78 19.26 -8.47
CA ALA A 162 -10.90 19.66 -9.56
C ALA A 162 -9.53 18.97 -9.42
N ASN A 163 -8.95 18.58 -10.54
CA ASN A 163 -7.65 17.92 -10.64
C ASN A 163 -7.55 16.55 -9.96
N THR A 164 -8.68 15.88 -9.66
CA THR A 164 -8.67 14.49 -9.19
C THR A 164 -8.61 13.53 -10.38
N LYS A 165 -7.54 12.75 -10.48
CA LYS A 165 -7.31 11.76 -11.54
C LYS A 165 -7.62 10.35 -11.01
N LYS A 166 -8.44 9.62 -11.75
CA LYS A 166 -8.85 8.26 -11.39
C LYS A 166 -8.02 7.22 -12.15
N TYR A 167 -7.54 6.20 -11.42
CA TYR A 167 -6.79 5.07 -11.97
C TYR A 167 -7.32 3.75 -11.42
N TYR A 168 -7.25 2.72 -12.24
CA TYR A 168 -7.54 1.35 -11.83
C TYR A 168 -6.23 0.60 -11.66
N MET A 169 -6.06 -0.04 -10.50
CA MET A 169 -4.95 -0.95 -10.27
C MET A 169 -5.28 -2.30 -10.93
N PRO A 170 -4.38 -2.83 -11.77
CA PRO A 170 -4.63 -4.10 -12.44
C PRO A 170 -4.66 -5.27 -11.46
N VAL A 171 -5.40 -6.31 -11.83
CA VAL A 171 -5.36 -7.61 -11.12
C VAL A 171 -3.96 -8.21 -11.17
N TRP A 172 -3.70 -9.18 -10.30
CA TRP A 172 -2.44 -9.91 -10.32
C TRP A 172 -2.24 -10.59 -11.67
N THR A 173 -1.07 -10.41 -12.27
CA THR A 173 -0.63 -11.26 -13.38
C THR A 173 -0.17 -12.59 -12.81
N TRP A 174 -0.19 -13.65 -13.61
CA TRP A 174 0.25 -14.98 -13.19
C TRP A 174 1.74 -15.06 -12.85
N ASP A 175 2.56 -14.24 -13.48
CA ASP A 175 4.00 -14.23 -13.24
C ASP A 175 4.39 -13.61 -11.89
N GLU A 176 3.55 -12.74 -11.33
CA GLU A 176 3.77 -12.12 -10.02
C GLU A 176 3.77 -13.15 -8.87
N PRO A 177 2.69 -13.93 -8.63
CA PRO A 177 2.67 -14.95 -7.59
C PRO A 177 3.63 -16.11 -7.90
N ARG A 178 3.83 -16.48 -9.18
CA ARG A 178 4.83 -17.49 -9.57
C ARG A 178 6.24 -17.09 -9.14
N HIS A 179 6.59 -15.80 -9.17
CA HIS A 179 7.89 -15.33 -8.68
C HIS A 179 8.05 -15.56 -7.18
N CYS A 180 7.00 -15.30 -6.39
CA CYS A 180 7.00 -15.58 -4.96
C CYS A 180 7.08 -17.09 -4.68
N LEU A 181 6.29 -17.90 -5.41
CA LEU A 181 6.29 -19.35 -5.29
C LEU A 181 7.68 -19.94 -5.51
N LYS A 182 8.37 -19.57 -6.60
CA LYS A 182 9.74 -20.07 -6.88
C LYS A 182 10.73 -19.77 -5.76
N LYS A 183 10.62 -18.60 -5.13
CA LYS A 183 11.47 -18.25 -3.98
C LYS A 183 11.12 -19.07 -2.75
N MET A 184 9.83 -19.33 -2.51
CA MET A 184 9.39 -20.20 -1.42
C MET A 184 9.86 -21.64 -1.64
N GLU A 185 9.71 -22.19 -2.85
CA GLU A 185 10.20 -23.52 -3.22
C GLU A 185 11.72 -23.64 -3.02
N ALA A 186 12.48 -22.63 -3.45
CA ALA A 186 13.92 -22.59 -3.21
C ALA A 186 14.27 -22.58 -1.72
N ALA A 187 13.56 -21.79 -0.91
CA ALA A 187 13.76 -21.74 0.54
C ALA A 187 13.40 -23.08 1.20
N ILE A 188 12.28 -23.70 0.81
CA ILE A 188 11.88 -25.04 1.27
C ILE A 188 12.95 -26.07 0.90
N GLY A 189 13.52 -25.99 -0.30
CA GLY A 189 14.61 -26.88 -0.74
C GLY A 189 15.90 -26.74 0.08
N THR A 190 16.08 -25.63 0.82
CA THR A 190 17.20 -25.47 1.76
C THR A 190 16.88 -25.96 3.18
N CYS A 191 15.62 -26.25 3.48
CA CYS A 191 15.23 -26.80 4.77
C CYS A 191 15.61 -28.28 4.84
N ASP A 192 16.14 -28.71 5.98
CA ASP A 192 16.28 -30.12 6.29
C ASP A 192 14.88 -30.68 6.64
N LEU A 193 14.18 -31.14 5.60
CA LEU A 193 12.84 -31.71 5.74
C LEU A 193 12.84 -32.97 6.61
N ASP A 194 13.94 -33.74 6.64
CA ASP A 194 14.07 -34.91 7.50
C ASP A 194 14.15 -34.52 8.97
N MET A 195 14.88 -33.44 9.30
CA MET A 195 14.89 -32.86 10.64
C MET A 195 13.51 -32.34 11.06
N ILE A 196 12.79 -31.65 10.16
CA ILE A 196 11.43 -31.15 10.43
C ILE A 196 10.47 -32.31 10.66
N VAL A 197 10.51 -33.35 9.84
CA VAL A 197 9.68 -34.55 9.99
C VAL A 197 9.99 -35.29 11.29
N ARG A 198 11.25 -35.37 11.70
CA ARG A 198 11.62 -35.93 13.01
C ARG A 198 11.04 -35.12 14.16
N ILE A 199 11.11 -33.79 14.12
CA ILE A 199 10.55 -32.93 15.16
C ILE A 199 9.02 -33.05 15.25
N ILE A 200 8.33 -33.19 14.11
CA ILE A 200 6.87 -33.35 14.07
C ILE A 200 6.44 -34.77 14.45
N GLY A 201 7.22 -35.78 14.04
CA GLY A 201 6.96 -37.20 14.29
C GLY A 201 7.30 -37.64 15.70
N ASP A 202 8.31 -37.06 16.34
CA ASP A 202 8.66 -37.27 17.75
C ASP A 202 7.84 -36.36 18.67
N VAL A 203 6.55 -36.66 18.81
CA VAL A 203 5.76 -36.16 19.94
C VAL A 203 6.17 -36.89 21.23
N VAL A 204 7.43 -36.74 21.69
CA VAL A 204 7.82 -37.13 23.06
C VAL A 204 8.97 -36.30 23.68
N ASP A 205 9.55 -35.28 23.03
CA ASP A 205 10.53 -34.43 23.74
C ASP A 205 9.89 -33.14 24.28
N HIS A 206 9.54 -33.14 25.57
CA HIS A 206 8.99 -32.00 26.30
C HIS A 206 9.98 -30.83 26.50
N ARG A 207 11.18 -30.89 25.91
CA ARG A 207 12.25 -29.89 26.08
C ARG A 207 12.49 -28.99 24.87
N LEU A 208 11.82 -29.23 23.75
CA LEU A 208 11.91 -28.35 22.59
C LEU A 208 10.75 -27.36 22.62
N GLU A 209 11.03 -26.10 22.99
CA GLU A 209 10.14 -24.97 22.69
C GLU A 209 10.15 -24.71 21.18
N VAL A 210 9.55 -25.60 20.41
CA VAL A 210 9.36 -25.38 18.97
C VAL A 210 8.13 -24.49 18.81
N ASN A 211 8.37 -23.19 18.63
CA ASN A 211 7.35 -22.25 18.17
C ASN A 211 6.96 -22.58 16.72
N ASN A 212 6.19 -23.64 16.52
CA ASN A 212 5.64 -24.03 15.24
C ASN A 212 4.69 -22.94 14.72
N LYS A 213 5.14 -22.12 13.77
CA LYS A 213 4.24 -21.29 12.96
C LYS A 213 3.90 -22.06 11.68
N VAL A 214 2.73 -22.69 11.67
CA VAL A 214 2.13 -23.21 10.42
C VAL A 214 1.76 -21.99 9.56
N VAL A 215 2.41 -21.84 8.41
CA VAL A 215 2.09 -20.77 7.46
C VAL A 215 1.09 -21.31 6.44
N HIS A 216 -0.20 -21.03 6.63
CA HIS A 216 -1.21 -21.24 5.60
C HIS A 216 -1.12 -20.10 4.58
N ILE A 217 -0.58 -20.38 3.40
CA ILE A 217 -0.56 -19.42 2.28
C ILE A 217 -1.75 -19.72 1.37
N TYR A 218 -2.81 -18.93 1.51
CA TYR A 218 -3.91 -18.92 0.55
C TYR A 218 -3.53 -18.00 -0.61
N ALA A 219 -3.08 -18.57 -1.72
CA ALA A 219 -2.92 -17.81 -2.96
C ALA A 219 -4.28 -17.82 -3.68
N ASN A 220 -4.97 -16.67 -3.70
CA ASN A 220 -6.11 -16.45 -4.60
C ASN A 220 -5.55 -16.30 -6.02
N VAL A 221 -5.17 -17.42 -6.59
CA VAL A 221 -4.74 -17.53 -7.98
C VAL A 221 -6.01 -17.61 -8.82
N PRO A 222 -6.21 -16.76 -9.85
CA PRO A 222 -7.35 -16.89 -10.76
C PRO A 222 -7.37 -18.28 -11.39
N ASP A 223 -8.50 -18.78 -11.87
CA ASP A 223 -8.52 -20.13 -12.48
C ASP A 223 -7.94 -20.15 -13.92
N GLU A 224 -7.85 -19.00 -14.61
CA GLU A 224 -7.37 -18.91 -16.01
C GLU A 224 -6.50 -17.67 -16.31
N GLU A 225 -5.56 -17.79 -17.27
CA GLU A 225 -4.78 -16.67 -17.84
C GLU A 225 -5.68 -15.82 -18.76
N PRO A 226 -5.88 -14.52 -18.49
CA PRO A 226 -6.69 -13.67 -19.37
C PRO A 226 -5.97 -13.45 -20.71
N ASN A 227 -6.76 -13.42 -21.80
CA ASN A 227 -6.26 -13.10 -23.14
C ASN A 227 -5.56 -11.74 -23.14
N ASN A 228 -4.44 -11.63 -23.88
CA ASN A 228 -3.53 -10.48 -23.97
C ASN A 228 -4.14 -9.12 -24.41
N ALA A 229 -5.48 -9.01 -24.50
CA ALA A 229 -6.18 -7.80 -24.94
C ALA A 229 -6.50 -6.80 -23.80
N ASP A 230 -6.36 -7.18 -22.53
CA ASP A 230 -6.80 -6.37 -21.38
C ASP A 230 -5.66 -5.61 -20.64
N MET A 231 -4.45 -5.56 -21.20
CA MET A 231 -3.28 -4.96 -20.52
C MET A 231 -3.15 -3.42 -20.62
N ASP A 232 -3.95 -2.74 -21.44
CA ASP A 232 -3.82 -1.30 -21.68
C ASP A 232 -5.07 -0.51 -21.28
N VAL A 233 -5.26 -0.23 -19.99
CA VAL A 233 -6.24 0.80 -19.57
C VAL A 233 -5.72 1.59 -18.36
N TYR A 234 -4.92 2.63 -18.60
CA TYR A 234 -4.56 3.59 -17.56
C TYR A 234 -5.38 4.88 -17.57
N LYS A 235 -6.37 5.06 -18.46
CA LYS A 235 -7.21 6.27 -18.48
C LYS A 235 -8.64 6.00 -18.98
N GLU A 236 -9.64 6.52 -18.26
CA GLU A 236 -10.92 6.89 -18.88
C GLU A 236 -10.69 8.18 -19.67
N HIS A 237 -11.04 8.18 -20.96
CA HIS A 237 -11.25 9.41 -21.71
C HIS A 237 -12.54 10.04 -21.20
N ASP A 238 -12.45 11.24 -20.61
CA ASP A 238 -13.60 12.08 -20.28
C ASP A 238 -14.34 12.46 -21.58
N ASN A 239 -15.36 11.67 -21.93
CA ASN A 239 -16.41 12.09 -22.84
C ASN A 239 -17.63 12.44 -22.01
N ASP A 240 -17.70 13.67 -21.53
CA ASP A 240 -18.96 14.28 -21.11
C ASP A 240 -18.97 15.74 -21.56
N ASN A 241 -19.28 15.93 -22.84
CA ASN A 241 -19.59 17.22 -23.42
C ASN A 241 -20.93 17.11 -24.15
N THR A 242 -21.99 16.91 -23.37
CA THR A 242 -23.37 17.16 -23.79
C THR A 242 -23.88 18.37 -23.00
N MET A 243 -23.50 19.56 -23.46
CA MET A 243 -24.36 20.73 -23.27
C MET A 243 -25.52 20.61 -24.24
N ASP A 244 -26.67 20.20 -23.72
CA ASP A 244 -27.96 20.63 -24.25
C ASP A 244 -28.01 22.15 -24.23
N ILE A 245 -28.01 22.75 -25.42
CA ILE A 245 -28.57 24.09 -25.62
C ILE A 245 -29.51 23.99 -26.81
N CYS A 246 -30.78 23.77 -26.51
CA CYS A 246 -31.87 24.29 -27.33
C CYS A 246 -31.62 25.80 -27.54
N LYS A 247 -31.52 26.23 -28.79
CA LYS A 247 -31.98 27.56 -29.20
C LYS A 247 -32.67 27.48 -30.55
N ASP A 248 -33.93 27.88 -30.50
CA ASP A 248 -34.83 28.19 -31.60
C ASP A 248 -34.22 29.19 -32.59
N ASN A 249 -34.29 28.85 -33.88
CA ASN A 249 -34.80 29.61 -35.04
C ASN A 249 -34.08 29.21 -36.33
#